data_AF-A0A7C6D7D0-F1
#
_entry.id   AF-A0A7C6D7D0-F1
#
_cell.length_a   1.000
_cell.length_b   1.000
_cell.length_c   1.000
_cell.angle_alpha   90.00
_cell.angle_beta   90.00
_cell.angle_gamma   90.00
#
_symmetry.space_group_name_H-M   'P 1'
#
loop_
_entity.id
_entity.type
_entity.pdbx_description
1 polymer ?
#
loop_
_entity_poly.entity_id
_entity_poly.type
_entity_poly.pdbx_seq_one_letter_code
_entity_poly.pdbx_strand_id
1 'polypeptide(L)'
;VDPGVSEFLDDHDSTLLFSQTKGNPPDVVDDLSDFKDYVITVEYRDAEPLVVFGTFDKNGLPEDFSMWAEDIRRFMNYYGMGEIIHPLVFGKARRRESDYIFCSVVFQDYGKSYYYLTDDDTLDIGDQVVVPVGSDGGTAIVEIEDIGYFSKEEVPFPIEKIKSIIRKYDKHSEDDSQVND
;
A
#
# COMPACT_ATOMS: atom_id res chain seq x y z
N VAL A 1 -5.37 -4.82 25.05
CA VAL A 1 -5.12 -4.00 23.84
C VAL A 1 -4.08 -4.75 23.03
N ASP A 2 -4.16 -4.73 21.70
CA ASP A 2 -3.12 -5.33 20.86
C ASP A 2 -1.74 -4.71 21.20
N PRO A 3 -0.66 -5.50 21.31
CA PRO A 3 0.66 -4.97 21.68
C PRO A 3 1.12 -3.82 20.78
N GLY A 4 0.87 -3.91 19.46
CA GLY A 4 1.26 -2.86 18.52
C GLY A 4 0.40 -1.62 18.62
N VAL A 5 -0.91 -1.77 18.91
CA VAL A 5 -1.76 -0.61 19.23
C VAL A 5 -1.27 0.08 20.50
N SER A 6 -0.80 -0.69 21.49
CA SER A 6 -0.29 -0.13 22.74
C SER A 6 1.03 0.61 22.50
N GLU A 7 1.96 0.01 21.77
CA GLU A 7 3.24 0.63 21.37
C GLU A 7 3.04 1.89 20.54
N PHE A 8 2.13 1.87 19.56
CA PHE A 8 1.78 3.05 18.76
C PHE A 8 1.27 4.21 19.62
N LEU A 9 0.41 3.92 20.61
CA LEU A 9 -0.12 4.94 21.52
C LEU A 9 0.96 5.46 22.47
N ASP A 10 1.84 4.57 22.97
CA ASP A 10 2.95 4.95 23.85
C ASP A 10 3.98 5.84 23.11
N ASP A 11 4.22 5.60 21.81
CA ASP A 11 5.08 6.46 20.96
C ASP A 11 4.53 7.88 20.78
N HIS A 12 3.22 8.04 20.95
CA HIS A 12 2.51 9.32 20.88
C HIS A 12 2.07 9.82 22.27
N ASP A 13 2.53 9.19 23.37
CA ASP A 13 2.17 9.56 24.73
C ASP A 13 2.86 10.86 25.13
N SER A 14 2.25 11.96 24.69
CA SER A 14 2.68 13.32 24.95
C SER A 14 1.47 14.13 25.40
N THR A 15 1.56 14.74 26.57
CA THR A 15 0.57 15.72 27.06
C THR A 15 0.41 16.95 26.16
N LEU A 16 1.30 17.11 25.16
CA LEU A 16 1.25 18.19 24.18
C LEU A 16 0.63 17.76 22.83
N LEU A 17 0.31 16.48 22.63
CA LEU A 17 -0.31 15.99 21.41
C LEU A 17 -1.63 16.75 21.15
N PHE A 18 -1.77 17.32 19.95
CA PHE A 18 -2.90 18.13 19.51
C PHE A 18 -3.17 19.42 20.30
N SER A 19 -2.25 19.84 21.19
CA SER A 19 -2.49 20.98 22.08
C SER A 19 -2.46 22.36 21.41
N GLN A 20 -1.95 22.44 20.17
CA GLN A 20 -1.78 23.70 19.45
C GLN A 20 -2.46 23.65 18.08
N THR A 21 -3.26 24.68 17.80
CA THR A 21 -3.89 24.94 16.51
C THR A 21 -3.55 26.36 16.07
N LYS A 22 -3.27 26.54 14.79
CA LYS A 22 -2.97 27.86 14.24
C LYS A 22 -4.20 28.77 14.21
N GLY A 23 -5.36 28.19 13.91
CA GLY A 23 -6.63 28.88 13.76
C GLY A 23 -6.76 29.59 12.40
N ASN A 24 -8.01 29.74 11.98
CA ASN A 24 -8.36 30.46 10.77
C ASN A 24 -8.39 31.99 11.01
N PRO A 25 -8.00 32.80 10.02
CA PRO A 25 -8.14 34.25 10.12
C PRO A 25 -9.63 34.66 10.10
N PRO A 26 -9.98 35.87 10.59
CA PRO A 26 -11.37 36.28 10.78
C PRO A 26 -12.13 36.57 9.47
N ASP A 27 -11.43 36.65 8.34
CA ASP A 27 -11.97 36.96 7.00
C ASP A 27 -12.12 35.71 6.11
N VAL A 28 -12.05 34.51 6.69
CA VAL A 28 -12.36 33.27 5.95
C VAL A 28 -13.82 33.30 5.49
N VAL A 29 -14.03 32.90 4.23
CA VAL A 29 -15.36 32.73 3.65
C VAL A 29 -15.83 31.32 3.96
N ASP A 30 -16.89 31.20 4.74
CA ASP A 30 -17.50 29.91 5.05
C ASP A 30 -18.20 29.34 3.80
N ASP A 31 -17.78 28.13 3.41
CA ASP A 31 -18.56 27.32 2.48
C ASP A 31 -19.67 26.61 3.26
N LEU A 32 -20.91 27.09 3.10
CA LEU A 32 -22.10 26.51 3.74
C LEU A 32 -22.42 25.08 3.27
N SER A 33 -21.62 24.49 2.39
CA SER A 33 -21.75 23.10 1.94
C SER A 33 -20.65 22.15 2.43
N ASP A 34 -19.57 22.66 3.03
CA ASP A 34 -18.43 21.86 3.52
C ASP A 34 -18.31 21.90 5.05
N PHE A 35 -19.22 21.20 5.73
CA PHE A 35 -19.21 21.04 7.19
C PHE A 35 -18.31 19.87 7.59
N LYS A 36 -17.00 20.05 7.49
CA LYS A 36 -16.05 19.10 8.07
C LYS A 36 -15.53 19.66 9.38
N ASP A 37 -16.37 19.63 10.40
CA ASP A 37 -15.92 19.87 11.77
C ASP A 37 -15.38 18.59 12.38
N TYR A 38 -14.44 18.71 13.31
CA TYR A 38 -13.90 17.58 14.05
C TYR A 38 -13.96 17.79 15.56
N VAL A 39 -13.96 16.67 16.28
CA VAL A 39 -13.65 16.60 17.70
C VAL A 39 -12.63 15.49 17.88
N ILE A 40 -11.50 15.81 18.52
CA ILE A 40 -10.47 14.86 18.94
C ILE A 40 -10.51 14.79 20.47
N THR A 41 -10.64 13.58 21.00
CA THR A 41 -10.55 13.30 22.44
C THR A 41 -9.35 12.41 22.69
N VAL A 42 -8.43 12.86 23.54
CA VAL A 42 -7.28 12.08 24.01
C VAL A 42 -7.48 11.77 25.48
N GLU A 43 -7.55 10.49 25.82
CA GLU A 43 -7.69 10.00 27.18
C GLU A 43 -6.33 9.50 27.68
N TYR A 44 -5.89 10.03 28.82
CA TYR A 44 -4.62 9.63 29.44
C TYR A 44 -4.87 8.72 30.63
N ARG A 45 -3.88 7.89 30.97
CA ARG A 45 -3.94 7.03 32.15
C ARG A 45 -3.90 7.83 33.45
N ASP A 46 -3.02 8.84 33.50
CA ASP A 46 -2.67 9.57 34.72
C ASP A 46 -2.87 11.10 34.59
N ALA A 47 -3.63 11.55 33.59
CA ALA A 47 -3.94 12.97 33.36
C ALA A 47 -5.40 13.19 32.92
N GLU A 48 -5.87 14.44 33.03
CA GLU A 48 -7.19 14.82 32.56
C GLU A 48 -7.31 14.68 31.03
N PRO A 49 -8.46 14.23 30.49
CA PRO A 49 -8.65 14.13 29.05
C PRO A 49 -8.48 15.47 28.34
N LEU A 50 -7.84 15.44 27.19
CA LEU A 50 -7.78 16.58 26.27
C LEU A 50 -8.91 16.45 25.25
N VAL A 51 -9.71 17.51 25.11
CA VAL A 51 -10.74 17.61 24.08
C VAL A 51 -10.46 18.83 23.21
N VAL A 52 -10.25 18.60 21.91
CA VAL A 52 -9.98 19.64 20.92
C VAL A 52 -11.05 19.58 19.83
N PHE A 53 -11.53 20.72 19.41
CA PHE A 53 -12.48 20.85 18.32
C PHE A 53 -12.02 21.93 17.35
N GLY A 54 -12.41 21.80 16.09
CA GLY A 54 -12.07 22.76 15.06
C GLY A 54 -12.62 22.37 13.71
N THR A 55 -12.23 23.12 12.70
CA THR A 55 -12.56 22.87 11.30
C THR A 55 -11.47 21.99 10.68
N PHE A 56 -11.85 21.02 9.86
CA PHE A 56 -10.95 20.08 9.21
C PHE A 56 -10.31 20.70 7.97
N ASP A 57 -9.50 21.72 8.21
CA ASP A 57 -8.73 22.42 7.20
C ASP A 57 -7.30 22.67 7.68
N LYS A 58 -6.47 23.21 6.79
CA LYS A 58 -5.04 23.42 7.03
C LYS A 58 -4.72 24.23 8.30
N ASN A 59 -5.53 25.22 8.68
CA ASN A 59 -5.27 26.02 9.87
C ASN A 59 -6.17 25.62 11.06
N GLY A 60 -7.30 24.95 10.81
CA GLY A 60 -8.19 24.44 11.86
C GLY A 60 -7.70 23.17 12.54
N LEU A 61 -6.86 22.37 11.87
CA LEU A 61 -6.25 21.17 12.44
C LEU A 61 -5.09 21.48 13.42
N PRO A 62 -4.82 20.57 14.38
CA PRO A 62 -3.64 20.69 15.22
C PRO A 62 -2.34 20.63 14.42
N GLU A 63 -1.29 21.33 14.88
CA GLU A 63 -0.02 21.47 14.15
C GLU A 63 0.65 20.12 13.86
N ASP A 64 0.53 19.18 14.80
CA ASP A 64 1.08 17.82 14.77
C ASP A 64 0.17 16.79 14.09
N PHE A 65 -1.07 17.16 13.74
CA PHE A 65 -2.05 16.25 13.13
C PHE A 65 -1.51 15.59 11.86
N SER A 66 -0.77 16.35 11.03
CA SER A 66 -0.19 15.82 9.80
C SER A 66 0.82 14.70 10.03
N MET A 67 1.65 14.81 11.07
CA MET A 67 2.63 13.78 11.43
C MET A 67 1.91 12.55 11.99
N TRP A 68 1.00 12.76 12.94
CA TRP A 68 0.19 11.69 13.50
C TRP A 68 -0.62 10.93 12.45
N ALA A 69 -1.23 11.63 11.48
CA ALA A 69 -2.00 11.00 10.42
C ALA A 69 -1.13 10.12 9.51
N GLU A 70 0.11 10.53 9.24
CA GLU A 70 1.08 9.73 8.50
C GLU A 70 1.51 8.49 9.29
N ASP A 71 1.71 8.62 10.60
CA ASP A 71 2.08 7.50 11.47
C ASP A 71 0.92 6.49 11.61
N ILE A 72 -0.33 6.97 11.74
CA ILE A 72 -1.52 6.10 11.66
C ILE A 72 -1.61 5.40 10.31
N ARG A 73 -1.37 6.11 9.20
CA ARG A 73 -1.41 5.52 7.87
C ARG A 73 -0.37 4.41 7.74
N ARG A 74 0.84 4.61 8.24
CA ARG A 74 1.91 3.60 8.27
C ARG A 74 1.53 2.41 9.13
N PHE A 75 0.99 2.66 10.32
CA PHE A 75 0.49 1.62 11.22
C PHE A 75 -0.59 0.77 10.53
N MET A 76 -1.61 1.39 9.94
CA MET A 76 -2.67 0.67 9.22
C MET A 76 -2.13 -0.15 8.04
N ASN A 77 -1.13 0.37 7.31
CA ASN A 77 -0.51 -0.36 6.21
C ASN A 77 0.31 -1.56 6.70
N TYR A 78 1.04 -1.43 7.81
CA TYR A 78 1.81 -2.53 8.39
C TYR A 78 0.91 -3.74 8.75
N TYR A 79 -0.31 -3.47 9.22
CA TYR A 79 -1.29 -4.52 9.56
C TYR A 79 -2.19 -4.94 8.37
N GLY A 80 -1.90 -4.51 7.14
CA GLY A 80 -2.73 -4.80 5.96
C GLY A 80 -4.13 -4.17 6.01
N MET A 81 -4.43 -3.31 6.99
CA MET A 81 -5.74 -2.67 7.13
C MET A 81 -5.92 -1.51 6.15
N GLY A 82 -4.83 -0.91 5.66
CA GLY A 82 -4.86 0.05 4.56
C GLY A 82 -5.49 -0.54 3.29
N GLU A 83 -5.41 -1.86 3.10
CA GLU A 83 -5.98 -2.57 1.95
C GLU A 83 -7.51 -2.63 2.01
N ILE A 84 -8.11 -2.80 3.19
CA ILE A 84 -9.58 -2.96 3.34
C ILE A 84 -10.35 -1.73 2.87
N ILE A 85 -9.75 -0.54 3.03
CA ILE A 85 -10.33 0.74 2.59
C ILE A 85 -9.86 1.14 1.19
N HIS A 86 -8.99 0.33 0.55
CA HIS A 86 -8.46 0.62 -0.77
C HIS A 86 -9.42 0.11 -1.86
N PRO A 87 -9.96 0.97 -2.75
CA PRO A 87 -10.92 0.54 -3.78
C PRO A 87 -10.41 -0.56 -4.70
N LEU A 88 -9.11 -0.58 -4.98
CA LEU A 88 -8.49 -1.65 -5.77
C LEU A 88 -8.47 -3.01 -5.06
N VAL A 89 -8.75 -3.09 -3.77
CA VAL A 89 -8.74 -4.34 -3.01
C VAL A 89 -10.17 -4.84 -2.83
N PHE A 90 -11.08 -4.04 -2.23
CA PHE A 90 -12.47 -4.48 -2.03
C PHE A 90 -13.28 -4.54 -3.33
N GLY A 91 -12.84 -3.83 -4.38
CA GLY A 91 -13.45 -3.88 -5.71
C GLY A 91 -13.03 -5.09 -6.54
N LYS A 92 -12.00 -5.84 -6.12
CA LYS A 92 -11.55 -7.04 -6.85
C LYS A 92 -12.52 -8.20 -6.59
N ALA A 93 -13.10 -8.73 -7.67
CA ALA A 93 -13.82 -9.99 -7.61
C ALA A 93 -12.85 -11.11 -7.22
N ARG A 94 -13.32 -12.09 -6.43
CA ARG A 94 -12.51 -13.27 -6.12
C ARG A 94 -12.19 -14.01 -7.42
N ARG A 95 -10.91 -14.32 -7.62
CA ARG A 95 -10.42 -15.13 -8.74
C ARG A 95 -11.18 -16.45 -8.82
N ARG A 96 -11.54 -16.89 -10.03
CA ARG A 96 -11.99 -18.25 -10.32
C ARG A 96 -10.80 -19.13 -10.67
N GLU A 97 -10.88 -20.42 -10.36
CA GLU A 97 -9.83 -21.40 -10.71
C GLU A 97 -9.50 -21.42 -12.22
N SER A 98 -10.47 -21.06 -13.07
CA SER A 98 -10.31 -20.95 -14.51
C SER A 98 -9.65 -19.66 -15.02
N ASP A 99 -9.43 -18.67 -14.15
CA ASP A 99 -8.89 -17.37 -14.55
C ASP A 99 -7.37 -17.45 -14.71
N TYR A 100 -6.88 -16.80 -15.76
CA TYR A 100 -5.47 -16.59 -16.02
C TYR A 100 -4.92 -15.48 -15.14
N ILE A 101 -3.73 -15.68 -14.57
CA ILE A 101 -3.01 -14.67 -13.80
C ILE A 101 -2.04 -13.96 -14.74
N PHE A 102 -2.25 -12.66 -14.91
CA PHE A 102 -1.41 -11.77 -15.70
C PHE A 102 -0.61 -10.87 -14.77
N CYS A 103 0.71 -10.97 -14.84
CA CYS A 103 1.62 -10.08 -14.12
C CYS A 103 2.19 -9.04 -15.09
N SER A 104 1.97 -7.77 -14.80
CA SER A 104 2.64 -6.65 -15.47
C SER A 104 3.99 -6.42 -14.81
N VAL A 105 5.06 -6.37 -15.60
CA VAL A 105 6.43 -6.12 -15.11
C VAL A 105 7.06 -4.97 -15.90
N VAL A 106 7.87 -4.16 -15.23
CA VAL A 106 8.61 -3.06 -15.87
C VAL A 106 10.09 -3.37 -15.90
N PHE A 107 10.68 -3.26 -17.09
CA PHE A 107 12.13 -3.28 -17.24
C PHE A 107 12.66 -1.86 -17.01
N GLN A 108 13.67 -1.73 -16.14
CA GLN A 108 14.22 -0.44 -15.72
C GLN A 108 14.68 0.45 -16.89
N ASP A 109 14.97 -0.13 -18.06
CA ASP A 109 15.59 0.59 -19.16
C ASP A 109 14.62 1.35 -20.10
N TYR A 110 13.30 1.12 -20.06
CA TYR A 110 12.41 1.73 -21.09
C TYR A 110 11.00 2.14 -20.64
N GLY A 111 10.63 1.98 -19.36
CA GLY A 111 9.34 2.44 -18.83
C GLY A 111 8.11 1.81 -19.49
N LYS A 112 8.28 0.77 -20.32
CA LYS A 112 7.18 -0.03 -20.87
C LYS A 112 6.95 -1.23 -19.97
N SER A 113 5.71 -1.42 -19.57
CA SER A 113 5.28 -2.63 -18.89
C SER A 113 5.01 -3.76 -19.89
N TYR A 114 5.29 -4.99 -19.48
CA TYR A 114 5.09 -6.21 -20.25
C TYR A 114 4.30 -7.21 -19.42
N TYR A 115 3.36 -7.91 -20.05
CA TYR A 115 2.59 -8.95 -19.39
C TYR A 115 3.28 -10.31 -19.49
N TYR A 116 3.26 -11.05 -18.39
CA TYR A 116 3.63 -12.46 -18.31
C TYR A 116 2.50 -13.25 -17.63
N LEU A 117 2.40 -14.52 -17.98
CA LEU A 117 1.47 -15.47 -17.35
C LEU A 117 2.12 -16.17 -16.17
N THR A 118 1.31 -16.57 -15.19
CA THR A 118 1.75 -17.46 -14.11
C THR A 118 0.58 -18.33 -13.63
N ASP A 119 0.92 -19.50 -13.09
CA ASP A 119 -0.02 -20.34 -12.34
C ASP A 119 0.18 -20.18 -10.82
N ASP A 120 1.25 -19.49 -10.41
CA ASP A 120 1.56 -19.18 -9.03
C ASP A 120 0.73 -17.98 -8.56
N ASP A 121 -0.27 -18.25 -7.72
CA ASP A 121 -1.15 -17.24 -7.13
C ASP A 121 -0.66 -16.72 -5.78
N THR A 122 0.55 -17.09 -5.38
CA THR A 122 1.23 -16.57 -4.20
C THR A 122 2.15 -15.38 -4.51
N LEU A 123 2.23 -14.99 -5.79
CA LEU A 123 2.96 -13.80 -6.22
C LEU A 123 2.18 -12.53 -5.91
N ASP A 124 2.88 -11.53 -5.39
CA ASP A 124 2.33 -10.22 -5.04
C ASP A 124 3.02 -9.08 -5.80
N ILE A 125 2.35 -7.93 -5.85
CA ILE A 125 2.95 -6.69 -6.37
C ILE A 125 4.20 -6.36 -5.53
N GLY A 126 5.31 -6.03 -6.21
CA GLY A 126 6.62 -5.80 -5.61
C GLY A 126 7.51 -7.06 -5.51
N ASP A 127 6.97 -8.26 -5.77
CA ASP A 127 7.81 -9.45 -5.87
C ASP A 127 8.78 -9.35 -7.06
N GLN A 128 10.00 -9.81 -6.85
CA GLN A 128 10.95 -10.01 -7.94
C GLN A 128 10.77 -11.40 -8.55
N VAL A 129 10.76 -11.49 -9.87
CA VAL A 129 10.52 -12.73 -10.62
C VAL A 129 11.52 -12.88 -11.76
N VAL A 130 11.83 -14.12 -12.11
CA VAL A 130 12.66 -14.44 -13.27
C VAL A 130 11.76 -14.65 -14.49
N VAL A 131 11.97 -13.85 -15.53
CA VAL A 131 11.18 -13.89 -16.77
C VAL A 131 12.05 -14.12 -18.00
N PRO A 132 11.54 -14.79 -19.04
CA PRO A 132 12.28 -14.99 -20.29
C PRO A 132 12.23 -13.75 -21.19
N VAL A 133 13.39 -13.24 -21.61
CA VAL A 133 13.55 -12.06 -22.48
C VAL A 133 14.11 -12.44 -23.85
N GLY A 134 13.66 -11.73 -24.89
CA GLY A 134 14.10 -11.98 -26.27
C GLY A 134 13.74 -13.37 -26.82
N SER A 135 14.27 -13.71 -27.99
CA SER A 135 14.13 -15.03 -28.62
C SER A 135 15.22 -16.02 -28.22
N ASP A 136 16.32 -15.53 -27.64
CA ASP A 136 17.59 -16.26 -27.56
C ASP A 136 17.77 -16.99 -26.23
N GLY A 137 16.66 -17.22 -25.50
CA GLY A 137 16.66 -17.92 -24.21
C GLY A 137 17.21 -17.11 -23.04
N GLY A 138 17.41 -15.79 -23.20
CA GLY A 138 17.81 -14.91 -22.11
C GLY A 138 16.75 -14.83 -21.01
N THR A 139 17.18 -14.56 -19.78
CA THR A 139 16.30 -14.28 -18.65
C THR A 139 16.64 -12.96 -18.00
N ALA A 140 15.69 -12.38 -17.27
CA ALA A 140 15.88 -11.17 -16.50
C ALA A 140 15.13 -11.28 -15.17
N ILE A 141 15.65 -10.61 -14.15
CA ILE A 141 14.97 -10.40 -12.88
C ILE A 141 14.22 -9.08 -12.98
N VAL A 142 12.92 -9.11 -12.76
CA VAL A 142 12.02 -7.95 -12.86
C VAL A 142 11.07 -7.91 -11.67
N GLU A 143 10.59 -6.72 -11.34
CA GLU A 143 9.61 -6.52 -10.27
C GLU A 143 8.19 -6.50 -10.86
N ILE A 144 7.24 -7.13 -10.17
CA ILE A 144 5.82 -7.11 -10.52
C ILE A 144 5.23 -5.74 -10.14
N GLU A 145 4.66 -5.05 -11.13
CA GLU A 145 3.99 -3.75 -10.94
C GLU A 145 2.47 -3.91 -10.73
N ASP A 146 1.85 -4.87 -11.40
CA ASP A 146 0.41 -5.14 -11.28
C ASP A 146 0.07 -6.61 -11.53
N ILE A 147 -1.03 -7.08 -10.95
CA ILE A 147 -1.57 -8.42 -11.12
C ILE A 147 -3.06 -8.34 -11.46
N GLY A 148 -3.39 -8.85 -12.64
CA GLY A 148 -4.76 -8.96 -13.14
C GLY A 148 -5.19 -10.42 -13.28
N TYR A 149 -6.46 -10.68 -13.02
CA TYR A 149 -7.09 -11.99 -13.22
C TYR A 149 -8.12 -11.86 -14.33
N PHE A 150 -8.02 -12.72 -15.34
CA PHE A 150 -8.87 -12.64 -16.52
C PHE A 150 -9.45 -14.01 -16.86
N SER A 151 -10.76 -14.06 -17.11
CA SER A 151 -11.35 -15.21 -17.78
C SER A 151 -10.80 -15.34 -19.20
N LYS A 152 -10.94 -16.52 -19.81
CA LYS A 152 -10.47 -16.77 -21.18
C LYS A 152 -11.02 -15.77 -22.20
N GLU A 153 -12.24 -15.29 -21.98
CA GLU A 153 -12.93 -14.36 -22.84
C GLU A 153 -12.51 -12.90 -22.63
N GLU A 154 -11.87 -12.59 -21.50
CA GLU A 154 -11.51 -11.22 -21.07
C GLU A 154 -10.00 -10.95 -21.15
N VAL A 155 -9.19 -11.93 -21.59
CA VAL A 155 -7.74 -11.76 -21.67
C VAL A 155 -7.35 -10.57 -22.57
N PRO A 156 -6.44 -9.69 -22.11
CA PRO A 156 -6.08 -8.48 -22.85
C PRO A 156 -5.27 -8.78 -24.12
N PHE A 157 -4.60 -9.93 -24.17
CA PHE A 157 -3.86 -10.42 -25.33
C PHE A 157 -4.03 -11.93 -25.48
N PRO A 158 -3.82 -12.49 -26.69
CA PRO A 158 -3.86 -13.93 -26.89
C PRO A 158 -2.81 -14.63 -26.00
N ILE A 159 -3.29 -15.55 -25.16
CA ILE A 159 -2.46 -16.28 -24.18
C ILE A 159 -1.29 -17.02 -24.84
N GLU A 160 -1.46 -17.47 -26.09
CA GLU A 160 -0.45 -18.23 -26.83
C GLU A 160 0.76 -17.38 -27.23
N LYS A 161 0.64 -16.05 -27.15
CA LYS A 161 1.71 -15.09 -27.48
C LYS A 161 2.42 -14.55 -26.24
N ILE A 162 1.88 -14.83 -25.06
CA ILE A 162 2.40 -14.33 -23.80
C ILE A 162 3.32 -15.38 -23.20
N LYS A 163 4.46 -14.92 -22.70
CA LYS A 163 5.43 -15.78 -22.04
C LYS A 163 5.03 -15.97 -20.58
N SER A 164 5.42 -17.09 -19.98
CA SER A 164 5.18 -17.33 -18.56
C SER A 164 6.37 -16.87 -17.71
N ILE A 165 6.08 -16.45 -16.49
CA ILE A 165 7.06 -16.31 -15.41
C ILE A 165 7.69 -17.68 -15.17
N ILE A 166 9.02 -17.72 -15.02
CA ILE A 166 9.75 -18.97 -14.77
C ILE A 166 9.64 -19.35 -13.29
N ARG A 167 9.88 -18.39 -12.40
CA ARG A 167 9.82 -18.55 -10.94
C ARG A 167 9.90 -17.21 -10.21
N LYS A 168 9.51 -17.20 -8.94
CA LYS A 168 9.89 -16.15 -7.99
C LYS A 168 11.41 -16.11 -7.82
N TYR A 169 11.96 -14.90 -7.77
CA TYR A 169 13.37 -14.68 -7.48
C TYR A 169 13.55 -14.57 -5.96
N ASP A 170 14.44 -15.40 -5.42
CA ASP A 170 14.82 -15.37 -4.01
C ASP A 170 16.31 -15.06 -3.91
N LYS A 171 16.63 -13.90 -3.34
CA LYS A 171 18.01 -13.42 -3.17
C LYS A 171 18.86 -14.35 -2.31
N HIS A 172 18.25 -15.13 -1.42
CA HIS A 172 18.99 -16.03 -0.53
C HIS A 172 19.42 -17.34 -1.21
N SER A 173 18.92 -17.63 -2.41
CA SER A 173 19.21 -18.89 -3.12
C SER A 173 20.51 -18.89 -3.94
N GLU A 174 21.19 -17.75 -4.10
CA GLU A 174 22.43 -17.65 -4.90
C GLU A 174 23.71 -17.84 -4.07
N ASP A 175 23.68 -17.59 -2.75
CA ASP A 175 24.86 -17.72 -1.86
C ASP A 175 25.24 -19.18 -1.53
N ASP A 176 24.30 -20.13 -1.62
CA ASP A 176 24.55 -21.55 -1.29
C ASP A 176 25.23 -22.34 -2.42
N SER A 177 25.52 -21.70 -3.56
CA SER A 177 26.13 -22.36 -4.73
C SER A 177 27.65 -22.15 -4.88
N GLN A 178 28.31 -21.45 -3.96
CA GLN A 178 29.78 -21.21 -3.98
C GLN A 178 30.59 -21.93 -2.89
N VAL A 179 30.08 -23.03 -2.31
CA VAL A 179 30.91 -23.91 -1.48
C VAL A 179 30.82 -25.34 -2.00
N ASN A 180 31.62 -25.64 -3.02
CA ASN A 180 32.21 -26.97 -3.29
C ASN A 180 33.23 -26.83 -4.41
N ASP A 181 34.45 -26.43 -4.05
CA ASP A 181 35.72 -26.96 -4.57
C ASP A 181 36.87 -26.63 -3.61
#